data_AF-A0A3A8T868-F1
#
_entry.id   AF-A0A3A8T868-F1
#
_cell.length_a   1.000
_cell.length_b   1.000
_cell.length_c   1.000
_cell.angle_alpha   90.00
_cell.angle_beta   90.00
_cell.angle_gamma   90.00
#
_symmetry.space_group_name_H-M   'P 1'
#
loop_
_entity.id
_entity.type
_entity.pdbx_description
1 polymer ?
#
loop_
_entity_poly.entity_id
_entity_poly.type
_entity_poly.pdbx_seq_one_letter_code
_entity_poly.pdbx_strand_id
1 'polypeptide(L)'
;MAVHYDPSIITKHAQALYDRAAGIIFAWGFMAFIVGVVVTKAMNAQGLFVLIGGLVAALIGVMFGRGRAFTLQLQAQVALCQVATEANTRRAAEAALAVVPPVSTEQVNRAS
;
A
#
# COMPACT_ATOMS: atom_id res chain seq x y z
N MET A 1 -15.90 -26.40 1.44
CA MET A 1 -16.50 -25.21 0.81
C MET A 1 -15.46 -24.66 -0.15
N ALA A 2 -15.75 -24.58 -1.45
CA ALA A 2 -14.81 -23.99 -2.40
C ALA A 2 -14.70 -22.49 -2.10
N VAL A 3 -13.55 -22.04 -1.57
CA VAL A 3 -13.31 -20.63 -1.32
C VAL A 3 -13.10 -19.96 -2.66
N HIS A 4 -14.09 -19.16 -3.07
CA HIS A 4 -14.02 -18.41 -4.33
C HIS A 4 -13.10 -17.20 -4.11
N TYR A 5 -11.93 -17.22 -4.75
CA TYR A 5 -10.98 -16.12 -4.66
C TYR A 5 -11.55 -14.86 -5.35
N ASP A 6 -11.56 -13.74 -4.62
CA ASP A 6 -11.96 -12.44 -5.14
C ASP A 6 -10.77 -11.46 -5.08
N PRO A 7 -10.15 -11.13 -6.24
CA PRO A 7 -9.01 -10.20 -6.29
C PRO A 7 -9.38 -8.77 -5.87
N SER A 8 -10.68 -8.42 -5.83
CA SER A 8 -11.14 -7.09 -5.44
C SER A 8 -10.86 -6.77 -3.97
N ILE A 9 -10.72 -7.78 -3.11
CA ILE A 9 -10.41 -7.57 -1.69
C ILE A 9 -8.99 -7.05 -1.50
N ILE A 10 -8.03 -7.60 -2.26
CA ILE A 10 -6.62 -7.21 -2.12
C ILE A 10 -6.38 -5.83 -2.70
N THR A 11 -7.05 -5.47 -3.79
CA THR A 11 -6.99 -4.10 -4.34
C THR A 11 -7.61 -3.09 -3.38
N LYS A 12 -8.75 -3.41 -2.75
CA LYS A 12 -9.34 -2.56 -1.67
C LYS A 12 -8.40 -2.42 -0.48
N HIS A 13 -7.71 -3.49 -0.09
CA HIS A 13 -6.73 -3.44 1.00
C HIS A 13 -5.53 -2.53 0.65
N ALA A 14 -5.02 -2.65 -0.57
CA ALA A 14 -3.95 -1.78 -1.08
C ALA A 14 -4.39 -0.30 -1.10
N GLN A 15 -5.62 -0.02 -1.55
CA GLN A 15 -6.18 1.34 -1.53
C GLN A 15 -6.27 1.89 -0.10
N ALA A 16 -6.79 1.10 0.85
CA ALA A 16 -6.88 1.50 2.24
C ALA A 16 -5.50 1.80 2.87
N LEU A 17 -4.44 1.10 2.46
CA LEU A 17 -3.07 1.39 2.87
C LEU A 17 -2.57 2.72 2.31
N TYR A 18 -2.87 3.04 1.05
CA TYR A 18 -2.55 4.34 0.45
C TYR A 18 -3.30 5.49 1.13
N ASP A 19 -4.60 5.33 1.39
CA ASP A 19 -5.42 6.34 2.05
C ASP A 19 -4.92 6.61 3.48
N ARG A 20 -4.54 5.55 4.20
CA ARG A 20 -3.88 5.68 5.51
C ARG A 20 -2.54 6.38 5.43
N ALA A 21 -1.73 6.08 4.40
CA ALA A 21 -0.46 6.74 4.18
C ALA A 21 -0.62 8.26 4.00
N ALA A 22 -1.61 8.68 3.20
CA ALA A 22 -1.96 10.09 3.04
C ALA A 22 -2.44 10.72 4.36
N GLY A 23 -3.30 10.01 5.11
CA GLY A 23 -3.78 10.45 6.42
C GLY A 23 -2.65 10.68 7.43
N ILE A 24 -1.64 9.81 7.46
CA ILE A 24 -0.48 9.96 8.36
C ILE A 24 0.34 11.20 8.00
N ILE A 25 0.61 11.43 6.70
CA ILE A 25 1.35 12.63 6.26
C ILE A 25 0.61 13.89 6.68
N PHE A 26 -0.70 13.94 6.45
CA PHE A 26 -1.53 15.08 6.80
C PHE A 26 -1.58 15.30 8.32
N ALA A 27 -1.80 14.25 9.10
CA ALA A 27 -1.85 14.32 10.56
C ALA A 27 -0.53 14.84 11.15
N TRP A 28 0.62 14.33 10.68
CA TRP A 28 1.93 14.78 11.13
C TRP A 28 2.22 16.23 10.74
N GLY A 29 1.90 16.62 9.50
CA GLY A 29 2.05 18.01 9.05
C GLY A 29 1.18 18.97 9.86
N PHE A 30 -0.09 18.60 10.11
CA PHE A 30 -1.04 19.42 10.85
C PHE A 30 -0.67 19.56 12.34
N MET A 31 -0.26 18.46 12.99
CA MET A 31 0.20 18.52 14.38
C MET A 31 1.46 19.37 14.51
N ALA A 32 2.41 19.22 13.59
CA ALA A 32 3.63 20.03 13.59
C ALA A 32 3.33 21.51 13.30
N PHE A 33 2.37 21.82 12.43
CA PHE A 33 1.89 23.18 12.20
C PHE A 33 1.38 23.83 13.50
N ILE A 34 0.49 23.15 14.22
CA ILE A 34 -0.06 23.65 15.49
C ILE A 34 1.06 23.92 16.48
N VAL A 35 1.99 22.97 16.64
CA VAL A 35 3.15 23.14 17.53
C VAL A 35 3.99 24.34 17.10
N GLY A 36 4.27 24.49 15.80
CA GLY A 36 5.03 25.63 15.27
C GLY A 36 4.37 26.98 15.52
N VAL A 37 3.04 27.07 15.36
CA VAL A 37 2.27 28.28 15.67
C VAL A 37 2.33 28.61 17.17
N VAL A 38 2.16 27.61 18.04
CA VAL A 38 2.21 27.80 19.49
C VAL A 38 3.60 28.26 19.94
N VAL A 39 4.66 27.61 19.45
CA VAL A 39 6.05 27.96 19.80
C VAL A 39 6.40 29.37 19.32
N THR A 40 6.09 29.71 18.07
CA THR A 40 6.39 31.05 17.55
C THR A 40 5.58 32.15 18.26
N LYS A 41 4.31 31.89 18.62
CA LYS A 41 3.54 32.80 19.47
C LYS A 41 4.16 32.98 20.84
N ALA A 42 4.65 31.90 21.48
CA ALA A 42 5.30 31.97 22.78
C ALA A 42 6.60 32.80 22.75
N MET A 43 7.27 32.89 21.60
CA MET A 43 8.44 33.73 21.37
C MET A 43 8.10 35.21 21.08
N ASN A 44 6.86 35.64 21.30
CA ASN A 44 6.35 36.98 20.94
C ASN A 44 6.46 37.33 19.46
N ALA A 45 6.56 36.34 18.56
CA ALA A 45 6.47 36.60 17.13
C ALA A 45 5.05 37.07 16.77
N GLN A 46 4.95 38.04 15.85
CA GLN A 46 3.68 38.63 15.44
C GLN A 46 3.45 38.48 13.94
N GLY A 47 2.17 38.52 13.57
CA GLY A 47 1.73 38.53 12.17
C GLY A 47 2.32 37.38 11.34
N LEU A 48 3.03 37.77 10.28
CA LEU A 48 3.57 36.87 9.26
C LEU A 48 4.57 35.84 9.82
N PHE A 49 5.35 36.20 10.86
CA PHE A 49 6.37 35.30 11.41
C PHE A 49 5.77 34.05 12.08
N VAL A 50 4.57 34.16 12.66
CA VAL A 50 3.86 33.02 13.25
C VAL A 50 3.39 32.05 12.16
N LEU A 51 2.89 32.59 11.05
CA LEU A 51 2.48 31.79 9.91
C LEU A 51 3.68 31.09 9.28
N ILE A 52 4.81 31.79 9.12
CA ILE A 52 6.05 31.20 8.61
C ILE A 52 6.55 30.09 9.53
N GLY A 53 6.58 30.32 10.85
CA GLY A 53 7.01 29.30 11.82
C GLY A 53 6.12 28.06 11.82
N GLY A 54 4.80 28.25 11.78
CA GLY A 54 3.84 27.17 11.60
C GLY A 54 4.10 26.40 10.30
N LEU A 55 4.30 27.10 9.18
CA LEU A 55 4.54 26.48 7.87
C LEU A 55 5.84 25.67 7.84
N VAL A 56 6.92 26.21 8.41
CA VAL A 56 8.22 25.52 8.52
C VAL A 56 8.06 24.25 9.37
N ALA A 57 7.40 24.35 10.51
CA ALA A 57 7.14 23.18 11.36
C ALA A 57 6.27 22.14 10.63
N ALA A 58 5.25 22.57 9.88
CA ALA A 58 4.41 21.69 9.08
C ALA A 58 5.22 20.92 8.02
N LEU A 59 6.12 21.59 7.31
CA LEU A 59 7.00 20.96 6.32
C LEU A 59 7.89 19.90 6.97
N ILE A 60 8.46 20.20 8.14
CA ILE A 60 9.24 19.23 8.92
C ILE A 60 8.34 18.05 9.31
N GLY A 61 7.16 18.30 9.85
CA GLY A 61 6.18 17.26 10.20
C GLY A 61 5.82 16.36 9.02
N VAL A 62 5.57 16.94 7.85
CA VAL A 62 5.32 16.20 6.60
C VAL A 62 6.51 15.31 6.25
N MET A 63 7.75 15.80 6.35
CA MET A 63 8.95 14.99 6.07
C MET A 63 9.04 13.77 6.99
N PHE A 64 8.76 13.93 8.29
CA PHE A 64 8.71 12.81 9.24
C PHE A 64 7.55 11.85 8.93
N GLY A 65 6.38 12.37 8.60
CA GLY A 65 5.21 11.58 8.21
C GLY A 65 5.41 10.76 6.94
N ARG A 66 6.19 11.27 5.97
CA ARG A 66 6.50 10.58 4.71
C ARG A 66 7.23 9.26 4.91
N GLY A 67 8.16 9.17 5.88
CA GLY A 67 8.86 7.92 6.17
C GLY A 67 7.92 6.80 6.62
N ARG A 68 6.97 7.13 7.51
CA ARG A 68 5.92 6.20 7.94
C ARG A 68 4.96 5.84 6.81
N ALA A 69 4.51 6.83 6.04
CA ALA A 69 3.64 6.63 4.89
C ALA A 69 4.28 5.73 3.82
N PHE A 70 5.58 5.85 3.59
CA PHE A 70 6.31 5.03 2.62
C PHE A 70 6.25 3.53 2.96
N THR A 71 6.29 3.16 4.24
CA THR A 71 6.15 1.75 4.64
C THR A 71 4.77 1.17 4.30
N LEU A 72 3.70 1.96 4.45
CA LEU A 72 2.35 1.55 4.05
C LEU A 72 2.21 1.42 2.52
N GLN A 73 2.82 2.34 1.78
CA GLN A 73 2.86 2.28 0.32
C GLN A 73 3.61 1.04 -0.18
N LEU A 74 4.74 0.70 0.45
CA LEU A 74 5.48 -0.53 0.15
C LEU A 74 4.64 -1.78 0.43
N GLN A 75 3.94 -1.83 1.56
CA GLN A 75 3.03 -2.95 1.86
C GLN A 75 1.93 -3.10 0.80
N ALA A 76 1.37 -1.98 0.33
CA ALA A 76 0.37 -1.99 -0.74
C ALA A 76 0.95 -2.55 -2.05
N GLN A 77 2.18 -2.16 -2.42
CA GLN A 77 2.84 -2.68 -3.63
C GLN A 77 3.17 -4.17 -3.54
N VAL A 78 3.62 -4.64 -2.38
CA VAL A 78 3.87 -6.08 -2.15
C VAL A 78 2.58 -6.88 -2.34
N ALA A 79 1.46 -6.39 -1.79
CA ALA A 79 0.16 -7.04 -1.96
C ALA A 79 -0.27 -7.11 -3.44
N LEU A 80 -0.08 -6.02 -4.21
CA LEU A 80 -0.40 -6.00 -5.65
C LEU A 80 0.51 -6.93 -6.46
N CYS A 81 1.80 -6.98 -6.12
CA CYS A 81 2.75 -7.88 -6.76
C CYS A 81 2.34 -9.35 -6.54
N GLN A 82 1.94 -9.70 -5.32
CA GLN A 82 1.48 -11.05 -5.00
C GLN A 82 0.27 -11.46 -5.86
N VAL A 83 -0.73 -10.57 -5.99
CA VAL A 83 -1.90 -10.83 -6.87
C VAL A 83 -1.47 -11.06 -8.32
N ALA A 84 -0.53 -10.26 -8.82
CA ALA A 84 -0.03 -10.39 -10.18
C ALA A 84 0.72 -11.72 -10.38
N THR A 85 1.55 -12.14 -9.41
CA THR A 85 2.24 -13.43 -9.46
C THR A 85 1.26 -14.59 -9.47
N GLU A 86 0.25 -14.57 -8.59
CA GLU A 86 -0.76 -15.63 -8.53
C GLU A 86 -1.57 -15.72 -9.84
N ALA A 87 -1.97 -14.57 -10.40
CA ALA A 87 -2.67 -14.52 -11.68
C ALA A 87 -1.81 -15.10 -12.83
N ASN A 88 -0.51 -14.79 -12.85
CA ASN A 88 0.41 -15.34 -13.85
C ASN A 88 0.63 -16.84 -13.65
N THR A 89 0.82 -17.31 -12.41
CA THR A 89 0.98 -18.74 -12.10
C THR A 89 -0.28 -19.52 -12.49
N ARG A 90 -1.48 -18.98 -12.25
CA ARG A 90 -2.73 -19.62 -12.67
C ARG A 90 -2.83 -19.75 -14.19
N ARG A 91 -2.55 -18.68 -14.94
CA ARG A 91 -2.53 -18.73 -16.41
C ARG A 91 -1.49 -19.72 -16.95
N ALA A 92 -0.31 -19.76 -16.33
CA ALA A 92 0.74 -20.70 -16.71
C ALA A 92 0.32 -22.16 -16.45
N ALA A 93 -0.36 -22.43 -15.33
CA ALA A 93 -0.92 -23.75 -15.03
C ALA A 93 -2.01 -24.16 -16.02
N GLU A 94 -2.93 -23.24 -16.36
CA GLU A 94 -3.97 -23.47 -17.38
C GLU A 94 -3.35 -23.77 -18.75
N ALA A 95 -2.32 -23.02 -19.16
CA ALA A 95 -1.59 -23.26 -20.40
C ALA A 95 -0.85 -24.61 -20.40
N ALA A 96 -0.23 -24.98 -19.29
CA ALA A 96 0.44 -26.29 -19.16
C ALA A 96 -0.56 -27.46 -19.28
N LEU A 97 -1.74 -27.34 -18.65
CA LEU A 97 -2.80 -28.34 -18.77
C LEU A 97 -3.32 -28.46 -20.21
N ALA A 98 -3.35 -27.37 -20.98
CA ALA A 98 -3.76 -27.40 -22.39
C ALA A 98 -2.73 -28.06 -23.32
N VAL A 99 -1.46 -28.12 -22.92
CA VAL A 99 -0.36 -28.70 -23.71
C VAL A 99 -0.17 -30.20 -23.44
N VAL A 100 -0.51 -30.68 -22.23
CA VAL A 100 -0.39 -32.11 -21.90
C VAL A 100 -1.57 -32.87 -22.52
N PRO A 101 -1.35 -33.78 -23.49
CA PRO A 101 -2.44 -34.61 -24.01
C PRO A 101 -3.01 -35.47 -22.87
N PRO A 102 -4.32 -35.71 -22.84
CA PRO A 102 -4.89 -36.58 -21.82
C PRO A 102 -4.21 -37.95 -21.93
N VAL A 103 -3.55 -38.38 -20.85
CA VAL A 103 -3.12 -39.78 -20.73
C VAL A 103 -4.41 -40.59 -20.79
N SER A 104 -4.65 -41.23 -21.92
CA SER A 104 -5.75 -42.17 -22.04
C SER A 104 -5.52 -43.25 -21.00
N THR A 105 -6.48 -43.40 -20.09
CA THR A 105 -6.51 -44.45 -19.05
C THR A 105 -6.28 -45.85 -19.62
N GLU A 106 -6.45 -46.02 -20.93
CA GLU A 106 -6.14 -47.23 -21.69
C GLU A 106 -4.65 -47.60 -21.76
N GLN A 107 -3.73 -46.64 -21.67
CA GLN A 107 -2.27 -46.89 -21.69
C GLN A 107 -1.74 -47.43 -20.35
N VAL A 108 -2.36 -47.04 -19.23
CA VAL A 108 -1.97 -47.51 -17.89
C VAL A 108 -2.38 -48.98 -17.69
N ASN A 109 -3.50 -49.42 -18.27
CA ASN A 109 -4.03 -50.77 -18.09
C ASN A 109 -3.38 -51.84 -19.01
N ARG A 110 -2.55 -51.43 -19.99
CA ARG A 110 -1.75 -52.35 -20.84
C ARG A 110 -0.35 -52.64 -20.30
N ALA A 111 0.09 -51.92 -19.27
CA ALA A 111 1.42 -52.06 -18.67
C ALA A 111 1.44 -52.93 -17.40
N SER A 112 0.30 -53.53 -17.04
CA SER A 112 0.08 -54.43 -15.90
C SER A 112 -0.41 -55.79 -16.38
#